data_AF-A0A7Y5ZBS6-F1
#
_entry.id   AF-A0A7Y5ZBS6-F1
#
_cell.length_a   1.000
_cell.length_b   1.000
_cell.length_c   1.000
_cell.angle_alpha   90.00
_cell.angle_beta   90.00
_cell.angle_gamma   90.00
#
_symmetry.space_group_name_H-M   'P 1'
#
loop_
_entity.id
_entity.type
_entity.pdbx_description
1 polymer ?
#
loop_
_entity_poly.entity_id
_entity_poly.type
_entity_poly.pdbx_seq_one_letter_code
_entity_poly.pdbx_strand_id
1 'polypeptide(L)'
;MMPAASGVGALGRLAATLAIVCGIAGTASGCSTIESRAVSQEETTKVNLANQRRAAVMFRREYRNPELKAIRFMREGGRPGLGAPWGVNARITIGDQHYEEVLQLDSWAGEQLPPEVLGDELAGVVVTYSDGASEVLNDNR
;
A
#
# COMPACT_ATOMS: atom_id res chain seq x y z
N MET A 1 24.45 40.23 28.15
CA MET A 1 24.45 40.39 29.61
C MET A 1 23.01 40.49 30.07
N MET A 2 22.48 39.44 30.72
CA MET A 2 21.27 39.53 31.52
C MET A 2 21.60 40.20 32.86
N PRO A 3 20.61 40.85 33.48
CA PRO A 3 20.23 40.40 34.81
C PRO A 3 18.73 40.09 34.91
N ALA A 4 18.43 39.26 35.90
CA ALA A 4 17.16 38.61 36.20
C ALA A 4 16.48 39.21 37.46
N ALA A 5 15.25 38.72 37.69
CA ALA A 5 14.43 38.75 38.91
C ALA A 5 13.64 40.06 39.12
N SER A 6 12.39 40.11 39.60
CA SER A 6 11.50 39.20 40.35
C SER A 6 10.04 39.63 40.02
N GLY A 7 9.01 38.79 39.94
CA GLY A 7 8.41 38.04 41.04
C GLY A 7 7.37 38.87 41.81
N VAL A 8 6.09 38.83 41.40
CA VAL A 8 4.92 39.15 42.25
C VAL A 8 3.79 38.21 41.84
N GLY A 9 3.26 37.48 42.82
CA GLY A 9 2.18 36.52 42.63
C GLY A 9 0.79 37.06 43.01
N ALA A 10 -0.10 36.07 43.11
CA ALA A 10 -1.34 36.03 43.87
C ALA A 10 -2.66 36.48 43.21
N LEU A 11 -3.51 35.46 43.03
CA LEU A 11 -4.93 35.38 43.34
C LEU A 11 -5.94 36.25 42.55
N GLY A 12 -6.90 35.57 41.92
CA GLY A 12 -8.15 36.20 41.50
C GLY A 12 -9.07 35.29 40.69
N ARG A 13 -9.87 34.49 41.38
CA ARG A 13 -10.93 33.60 40.89
C ARG A 13 -11.81 34.22 39.80
N LEU A 14 -12.18 33.43 38.79
CA LEU A 14 -13.55 33.41 38.25
C LEU A 14 -13.85 32.00 37.70
N ALA A 15 -14.62 31.25 38.49
CA ALA A 15 -15.30 30.06 38.04
C ALA A 15 -16.42 30.47 37.07
N ALA A 16 -16.53 29.78 35.93
CA ALA A 16 -17.74 29.78 35.13
C ALA A 16 -18.09 28.32 34.82
N THR A 17 -18.78 27.70 35.77
CA THR A 17 -19.51 26.45 35.61
C THR A 17 -20.66 26.72 34.63
N LEU A 18 -20.66 26.09 33.45
CA LEU A 18 -21.89 25.91 32.69
C LEU A 18 -22.16 24.41 32.56
N ALA A 19 -23.03 23.92 33.44
CA ALA A 19 -23.77 22.70 33.22
C ALA A 19 -24.81 22.96 32.12
N ILE A 20 -24.78 22.19 31.03
CA ILE A 20 -25.92 22.10 30.10
C ILE A 20 -26.42 20.65 30.11
N VAL A 21 -27.42 20.48 30.97
CA VAL A 21 -28.63 19.65 30.90
C VAL A 21 -28.71 18.58 29.80
N CYS A 22 -28.89 17.34 30.25
CA CYS A 22 -29.45 16.22 29.50
C CYS A 22 -30.79 16.55 28.84
N GLY A 23 -30.93 16.16 27.58
CA GLY A 23 -32.14 15.52 27.08
C GLY A 23 -32.95 16.31 26.05
N ILE A 24 -32.79 15.95 24.77
CA ILE A 24 -33.92 15.78 23.86
C ILE A 24 -33.68 14.50 23.05
N ALA A 25 -34.48 13.48 23.34
CA ALA A 25 -34.75 12.38 22.43
C ALA A 25 -35.57 12.91 21.25
N GLY A 26 -35.17 12.63 20.00
CA GLY A 26 -35.91 13.13 18.85
C GLY A 26 -35.29 12.82 17.49
N THR A 27 -35.51 11.58 17.05
CA THR A 27 -35.66 11.12 15.66
C THR A 27 -34.52 11.33 14.64
N ALA A 28 -34.00 10.18 14.22
CA ALA A 28 -33.14 9.90 13.08
C ALA A 28 -33.28 10.85 11.87
N SER A 29 -32.15 11.45 11.52
CA SER A 29 -31.70 11.58 10.14
C SER A 29 -30.17 11.53 10.19
N GLY A 30 -29.66 10.33 10.46
CA GLY A 30 -28.22 10.08 10.50
C GLY A 30 -27.64 10.28 9.10
N CYS A 31 -26.80 11.30 8.94
CA CYS A 31 -25.86 11.38 7.83
C CYS A 31 -24.71 10.37 8.07
N SER A 32 -25.00 9.08 7.92
CA SER A 32 -24.03 8.00 8.11
C SER A 32 -23.49 7.54 6.75
N THR A 33 -22.53 8.26 6.15
CA THR A 33 -21.89 7.78 4.89
C THR A 33 -20.40 8.07 4.75
N ILE A 34 -19.74 8.69 5.73
CA ILE A 34 -18.31 9.05 5.62
C ILE A 34 -17.40 7.94 6.22
N GLU A 35 -17.76 7.36 7.36
CA GLU A 35 -16.90 6.38 8.04
C GLU A 35 -16.91 4.99 7.37
N SER A 36 -18.07 4.51 6.88
CA SER A 36 -18.15 3.18 6.26
C SER A 36 -17.37 3.07 4.94
N ARG A 37 -17.26 4.18 4.20
CA ARG A 37 -16.49 4.21 2.95
C ARG A 37 -15.00 4.14 3.20
N ALA A 38 -14.50 4.87 4.20
CA ALA A 38 -13.08 4.87 4.56
C ALA A 38 -12.59 3.48 4.99
N VAL A 39 -13.35 2.78 5.84
CA VAL A 39 -13.00 1.40 6.26
C VAL A 39 -13.01 0.45 5.06
N SER A 40 -14.00 0.55 4.17
CA SER A 40 -14.04 -0.31 2.97
C SER A 40 -12.88 -0.06 2.00
N GLN A 41 -12.41 1.19 1.93
CA GLN A 41 -11.30 1.57 1.06
C GLN A 41 -9.97 1.09 1.65
N GLU A 42 -9.74 1.28 2.95
CA GLU A 42 -8.54 0.80 3.64
C GLU A 42 -8.38 -0.73 3.49
N GLU A 43 -9.47 -1.48 3.69
CA GLU A 43 -9.44 -2.94 3.53
C GLU A 43 -9.19 -3.35 2.07
N THR A 44 -9.75 -2.63 1.11
CA THR A 44 -9.47 -2.86 -0.32
C THR A 44 -7.99 -2.64 -0.63
N THR A 45 -7.39 -1.58 -0.08
CA THR A 45 -5.97 -1.30 -0.26
C THR A 45 -5.07 -2.35 0.36
N LYS A 46 -5.36 -2.82 1.57
CA LYS A 46 -4.62 -3.93 2.17
C LYS A 46 -4.69 -5.20 1.32
N VAL A 47 -5.87 -5.54 0.82
CA VAL A 47 -6.07 -6.70 -0.07
C VAL A 47 -5.28 -6.54 -1.37
N ASN A 48 -5.29 -5.35 -1.97
CA ASN A 48 -4.56 -5.09 -3.20
C ASN A 48 -3.03 -5.16 -3.01
N LEU A 49 -2.50 -4.64 -1.91
CA LEU A 49 -1.07 -4.78 -1.58
C LEU A 49 -0.68 -6.25 -1.34
N ALA A 50 -1.53 -7.02 -0.66
CA ALA A 50 -1.32 -8.45 -0.51
C ALA A 50 -1.33 -9.19 -1.86
N ASN A 51 -2.23 -8.80 -2.78
CA ASN A 51 -2.29 -9.34 -4.14
C ASN A 51 -1.04 -8.96 -4.96
N GLN A 52 -0.53 -7.73 -4.84
CA GLN A 52 0.74 -7.33 -5.45
C GLN A 52 1.89 -8.23 -4.98
N ARG A 53 2.00 -8.49 -3.67
CA ARG A 53 3.03 -9.39 -3.13
C ARG A 53 2.90 -10.79 -3.73
N ARG A 54 1.68 -11.32 -3.75
CA ARG A 54 1.40 -12.64 -4.30
C ARG A 54 1.74 -12.73 -5.79
N ALA A 55 1.38 -11.72 -6.58
CA ALA A 55 1.71 -11.65 -7.99
C ALA A 55 3.23 -11.57 -8.22
N ALA A 56 3.96 -10.78 -7.41
CA ALA A 56 5.42 -10.70 -7.50
C ALA A 56 6.11 -12.03 -7.16
N VAL A 57 5.66 -12.73 -6.11
CA VAL A 57 6.17 -14.06 -5.75
C VAL A 57 5.90 -15.08 -6.84
N MET A 58 4.68 -15.09 -7.40
CA MET A 58 4.30 -15.96 -8.51
C MET A 58 5.17 -15.71 -9.75
N PHE A 59 5.30 -14.44 -10.16
CA PHE A 59 6.14 -14.05 -11.28
C PHE A 59 7.61 -14.48 -11.06
N ARG A 60 8.18 -14.22 -9.87
CA ARG A 60 9.57 -14.66 -9.56
C ARG A 60 9.72 -16.18 -9.62
N ARG A 61 8.73 -16.93 -9.13
CA ARG A 61 8.77 -18.39 -9.11
C ARG A 61 8.78 -18.97 -10.51
N GLU A 62 7.96 -18.41 -11.40
CA GLU A 62 7.74 -18.97 -12.74
C GLU A 62 8.73 -18.43 -13.76
N TYR A 63 9.09 -17.14 -13.67
CA TYR A 63 10.10 -16.53 -14.53
C TYR A 63 11.50 -16.62 -13.90
N ARG A 64 12.21 -17.72 -14.17
CA ARG A 64 13.48 -18.10 -13.54
C ARG A 64 14.69 -17.45 -14.23
N ASN A 65 14.74 -16.11 -14.29
CA ASN A 65 15.88 -15.38 -14.85
C ASN A 65 16.77 -14.77 -13.73
N PRO A 66 18.09 -15.05 -13.70
CA PRO A 66 19.01 -14.49 -12.72
C PRO A 66 19.23 -12.97 -12.90
N GLU A 67 19.00 -12.43 -14.09
CA GLU A 67 19.12 -11.00 -14.37
C GLU A 67 17.88 -10.19 -13.96
N LEU A 68 16.82 -10.84 -13.49
CA LEU A 68 15.66 -10.14 -12.92
C LEU A 68 16.10 -9.38 -11.66
N LYS A 69 16.09 -8.04 -11.73
CA LYS A 69 16.53 -7.16 -10.64
C LYS A 69 15.36 -6.62 -9.82
N ALA A 70 14.26 -6.23 -10.49
CA ALA A 70 13.17 -5.53 -9.81
C ALA A 70 11.79 -5.71 -10.44
N ILE A 71 10.76 -5.60 -9.60
CA ILE A 71 9.35 -5.52 -9.96
C ILE A 71 8.77 -4.27 -9.29
N ARG A 72 8.30 -3.30 -10.08
CA ARG A 72 7.69 -2.07 -9.56
C ARG A 72 6.23 -1.98 -9.96
N PHE A 73 5.33 -2.05 -8.98
CA PHE A 73 3.91 -1.84 -9.22
C PHE A 73 3.63 -0.35 -9.47
N MET A 74 2.95 -0.07 -10.57
CA MET A 74 2.70 1.30 -11.03
C MET A 74 1.39 1.88 -10.48
N ARG A 75 0.55 1.01 -9.89
CA ARG A 75 -0.77 1.34 -9.33
C ARG A 75 -1.23 0.24 -8.39
N GLU A 76 -2.31 0.51 -7.66
CA GLU A 76 -2.87 -0.40 -6.64
C GLU A 76 -3.31 -1.77 -7.20
N GLY A 77 -3.76 -1.80 -8.45
CA GLY A 77 -4.36 -3.00 -9.05
C GLY A 77 -5.85 -3.09 -8.72
N GLY A 78 -6.53 -4.05 -9.34
CA GLY A 78 -7.95 -4.23 -9.14
C GLY A 78 -8.59 -5.13 -10.19
N ARG A 79 -9.91 -5.22 -10.14
CA ARG A 79 -10.71 -5.92 -11.15
C ARG A 79 -11.32 -4.90 -12.11
N PRO A 80 -11.07 -4.98 -13.42
CA PRO A 80 -11.61 -4.02 -14.39
C PRO A 80 -13.12 -4.18 -14.63
N GLY A 81 -13.76 -5.21 -14.06
CA GLY A 81 -15.19 -5.44 -14.18
C GLY A 81 -15.66 -6.68 -13.42
N LEU A 82 -16.97 -6.93 -13.43
CA LEU A 82 -17.55 -8.14 -12.85
C LEU A 82 -17.03 -9.38 -13.57
N GLY A 83 -16.56 -10.37 -12.80
CA GLY A 83 -16.02 -11.62 -13.33
C GLY A 83 -14.59 -11.51 -13.91
N ALA A 84 -14.06 -10.31 -14.10
CA ALA A 84 -12.69 -10.14 -14.56
C ALA A 84 -11.68 -10.54 -13.46
N PRO A 85 -10.55 -11.18 -13.82
CA PRO A 85 -9.49 -11.44 -12.87
C PRO A 85 -8.93 -10.12 -12.31
N TRP A 86 -8.36 -10.21 -11.11
CA TRP A 86 -7.58 -9.10 -10.57
C TRP A 86 -6.28 -8.99 -11.36
N GLY A 87 -5.85 -7.77 -11.65
CA GLY A 87 -4.55 -7.51 -12.29
C GLY A 87 -3.99 -6.14 -11.96
N VAL A 88 -2.70 -5.97 -12.21
CA VAL A 88 -1.99 -4.73 -11.93
C VAL A 88 -0.85 -4.50 -12.91
N ASN A 89 -0.67 -3.25 -13.34
CA ASN A 89 0.48 -2.86 -14.14
C ASN A 89 1.75 -2.82 -13.29
N ALA A 90 2.80 -3.46 -13.78
CA ALA A 90 4.12 -3.46 -13.18
C ALA A 90 5.19 -3.16 -14.23
N ARG A 91 6.27 -2.51 -13.81
CA ARG A 91 7.51 -2.42 -14.57
C ARG A 91 8.51 -3.44 -14.03
N ILE A 92 8.91 -4.36 -14.89
CA ILE A 92 9.90 -5.39 -14.63
C ILE A 92 11.26 -4.89 -15.10
N THR A 93 12.30 -5.08 -14.30
CA THR A 93 13.68 -4.72 -14.68
C THR A 93 14.52 -5.98 -14.79
N ILE A 94 15.04 -6.25 -15.98
CA ILE A 94 15.88 -7.40 -16.29
C ILE A 94 17.17 -6.86 -16.91
N GLY A 95 18.32 -7.16 -16.30
CA GLY A 95 19.57 -6.51 -16.68
C GLY A 95 19.44 -4.99 -16.54
N ASP A 96 19.69 -4.26 -17.61
CA ASP A 96 19.55 -2.79 -17.67
C ASP A 96 18.32 -2.34 -18.46
N GLN A 97 17.41 -3.27 -18.76
CA GLN A 97 16.20 -3.04 -19.55
C GLN A 97 14.93 -3.08 -18.67
N HIS A 98 13.90 -2.37 -19.12
CA HIS A 98 12.60 -2.28 -18.46
C HIS A 98 11.51 -2.81 -19.38
N TYR A 99 10.55 -3.54 -18.79
CA TYR A 99 9.42 -4.16 -19.47
C TYR A 99 8.12 -3.86 -18.73
N GLU A 100 7.06 -3.51 -19.44
CA GLU A 100 5.75 -3.24 -18.88
C GLU A 100 4.85 -4.48 -18.97
N GLU A 101 4.45 -4.97 -17.81
CA GLU A 101 3.63 -6.17 -17.67
C GLU A 101 2.33 -5.86 -16.91
N VAL A 102 1.31 -6.66 -17.17
CA VAL A 102 0.15 -6.82 -16.29
C VAL A 102 0.33 -8.11 -15.52
N LEU A 103 0.55 -8.01 -14.21
CA LEU A 103 0.65 -9.17 -13.33
C LEU A 103 -0.73 -9.50 -12.74
N GLN A 104 -1.10 -10.77 -12.82
CA GLN A 104 -2.28 -11.36 -12.18
C GLN A 104 -1.82 -12.32 -11.08
N LEU A 105 -2.77 -12.97 -10.40
CA LEU A 105 -2.46 -13.89 -9.30
C LEU A 105 -1.92 -15.25 -9.77
N ASP A 106 -2.10 -15.57 -11.05
CA ASP A 106 -1.82 -16.87 -11.67
C ASP A 106 -1.26 -16.75 -13.10
N SER A 107 -1.08 -15.54 -13.62
CA SER A 107 -0.53 -15.29 -14.96
C SER A 107 0.04 -13.89 -15.07
N TRP A 108 0.70 -13.60 -16.19
CA TRP A 108 1.10 -12.26 -16.60
C TRP A 108 1.03 -12.12 -18.11
N ALA A 109 0.93 -10.88 -18.58
CA ALA A 109 0.95 -10.55 -20.00
C ALA A 109 1.42 -9.11 -20.21
N GLY A 110 2.10 -8.86 -21.33
CA GLY A 110 2.68 -7.56 -21.61
C GLY A 110 3.67 -7.62 -22.76
N GLU A 111 4.83 -7.02 -22.53
CA GLU A 111 5.92 -7.00 -23.47
C GLU A 111 6.60 -8.38 -23.59
N GLN A 112 7.32 -8.58 -24.69
CA GLN A 112 8.11 -9.80 -24.83
C GLN A 112 9.32 -9.73 -23.91
N LEU A 113 9.26 -10.45 -22.78
CA LEU A 113 10.40 -10.64 -21.90
C LEU A 113 11.52 -11.43 -22.61
N PRO A 114 12.79 -11.19 -22.27
CA PRO A 114 13.90 -12.01 -22.74
C PRO A 114 13.71 -13.46 -22.27
N PRO A 115 14.30 -14.43 -22.98
CA PRO A 115 14.20 -15.83 -22.58
C PRO A 115 14.76 -16.03 -21.17
N GLU A 116 14.16 -16.97 -20.44
CA GLU A 116 14.70 -17.40 -19.15
C GLU A 116 16.06 -18.05 -19.35
N VAL A 117 17.04 -17.61 -18.56
CA VAL A 117 18.34 -18.25 -18.49
C VAL A 117 18.34 -19.11 -17.24
N LEU A 118 18.32 -20.43 -17.42
CA LEU A 118 18.44 -21.35 -16.29
C LEU A 118 19.82 -21.15 -15.64
N GLY A 119 19.81 -20.62 -14.42
CA GLY A 119 20.98 -20.48 -13.57
C GLY A 119 20.72 -21.11 -12.21
N ASP A 120 21.77 -21.63 -11.58
CA ASP A 120 21.67 -22.33 -10.29
C ASP A 120 21.44 -21.40 -9.11
N GLU A 121 21.69 -20.09 -9.25
CA GLU A 121 21.54 -19.10 -8.19
C GLU A 121 20.65 -17.94 -8.63
N LEU A 122 19.47 -17.84 -8.02
CA LEU A 122 18.53 -16.74 -8.22
C LEU A 122 18.90 -15.57 -7.31
N ALA A 123 19.22 -14.41 -7.91
CA ALA A 123 19.45 -13.17 -7.16
C ALA A 123 18.21 -12.71 -6.36
N GLY A 124 18.41 -11.89 -5.32
CA GLY A 124 17.31 -11.21 -4.66
C GLY A 124 16.62 -10.21 -5.60
N VAL A 125 15.30 -10.21 -5.66
CA VAL A 125 14.50 -9.30 -6.50
C VAL A 125 13.88 -8.21 -5.65
N VAL A 126 14.15 -6.95 -5.98
CA VAL A 126 13.53 -5.81 -5.29
C VAL A 126 12.10 -5.64 -5.78
N VAL A 127 11.13 -5.73 -4.87
CA VAL A 127 9.73 -5.44 -5.16
C VAL A 127 9.38 -4.09 -4.58
N THR A 128 8.86 -3.17 -5.40
CA THR A 128 8.32 -1.88 -4.98
C THR A 128 6.80 -1.90 -5.16
N TYR A 129 6.09 -1.76 -4.06
CA TYR A 129 4.63 -1.72 -4.00
C TYR A 129 4.08 -0.36 -4.44
N SER A 130 2.78 -0.32 -4.76
CA SER A 130 2.12 0.92 -5.19
C SER A 130 2.00 1.98 -4.08
N ASP A 131 2.08 1.58 -2.82
CA ASP A 131 2.13 2.49 -1.67
C ASP A 131 3.54 3.06 -1.42
N GLY A 132 4.53 2.64 -2.22
CA GLY A 132 5.93 3.04 -2.10
C GLY A 132 6.77 2.17 -1.17
N ALA A 133 6.17 1.21 -0.47
CA ALA A 133 6.93 0.24 0.32
C ALA A 133 7.80 -0.65 -0.59
N SER A 134 8.87 -1.21 -0.05
CA SER A 134 9.71 -2.15 -0.80
C SER A 134 10.21 -3.30 0.06
N GLU A 135 10.42 -4.44 -0.57
CA GLU A 135 11.08 -5.60 0.04
C GLU A 135 11.96 -6.33 -0.98
N VAL A 136 12.81 -7.22 -0.50
CA VAL A 136 13.60 -8.11 -1.35
C VAL A 136 13.02 -9.52 -1.28
N LEU A 137 12.60 -10.05 -2.42
CA LEU A 137 12.21 -11.44 -2.57
C LEU A 137 13.46 -12.28 -2.87
N ASN A 138 13.84 -13.12 -1.92
CA ASN A 138 14.87 -14.13 -2.11
C ASN A 138 14.23 -15.46 -2.52
N ASP A 139 15.01 -16.35 -3.15
CA ASP A 139 14.59 -17.73 -3.45
C ASP A 139 14.43 -18.50 -2.13
N ASN A 140 13.28 -18.34 -1.48
CA ASN A 140 13.00 -19.00 -0.21
C ASN A 140 12.43 -20.40 -0.53
N ARG A 141 13.34 -21.34 -0.73
CA ARG A 141 13.05 -22.78 -0.69
C ARG A 141 12.38 -23.17 0.63
#